data_AF-A0A0L8AP98-F1
#
_entry.id   AF-A0A0L8AP98-F1
#
_cell.length_a   1.000
_cell.length_b   1.000
_cell.length_c   1.000
_cell.angle_alpha   90.00
_cell.angle_beta   90.00
_cell.angle_gamma   90.00
#
_symmetry.space_group_name_H-M   'P 1'
#
loop_
_entity.id
_entity.type
_entity.pdbx_description
1 polymer ?
#
loop_
_entity_poly.entity_id
_entity_poly.type
_entity_poly.pdbx_seq_one_letter_code
_entity_poly.pdbx_strand_id
1 'polypeptide(L)'
;MEGTIRMSKNTLYYGQIVARIAGRLYSINHHSNDNSWLNDHGMSMEDVICDVCADAGRVFDCLEDLSGEHFIDWSQALDHYSRTLLKSMTDGRIPCMADMISMAANSMDHSRADD
;
A
#
# COMPACT_ATOMS: atom_id res chain seq x y z
N MET A 1 -5.88 36.39 14.73
CA MET A 1 -6.64 35.22 14.27
C MET A 1 -5.63 34.14 13.91
N GLU A 2 -5.25 33.33 14.89
CA GLU A 2 -4.36 32.18 14.66
C GLU A 2 -5.22 31.02 14.17
N GLY A 3 -5.08 30.69 12.88
CA GLY A 3 -5.70 29.52 12.29
C GLY A 3 -5.02 28.27 12.83
N THR A 4 -5.62 27.66 13.84
CA THR A 4 -5.20 26.33 14.31
C THR A 4 -5.52 25.33 13.20
N ILE A 5 -4.50 24.91 12.45
CA ILE A 5 -4.59 23.77 11.54
C ILE A 5 -4.88 22.55 12.43
N ARG A 6 -6.14 22.12 12.49
CA ARG A 6 -6.48 20.83 13.07
C ARG A 6 -5.90 19.77 12.13
N MET A 7 -4.69 19.30 12.41
CA MET A 7 -4.22 18.04 11.84
C MET A 7 -5.26 16.98 12.20
N SER A 8 -5.94 16.45 11.19
CA SER A 8 -6.85 15.34 11.38
C SER A 8 -6.04 14.18 11.96
N LYS A 9 -6.55 13.50 13.00
CA LYS A 9 -5.87 12.33 13.59
C LYS A 9 -5.79 11.13 12.63
N ASN A 10 -6.31 11.26 11.40
CA ASN A 10 -6.42 10.19 10.42
C ASN A 10 -5.54 10.39 9.18
N THR A 11 -4.75 11.46 9.10
CA THR A 11 -3.92 11.71 7.91
C THR A 11 -2.64 10.88 7.97
N LEU A 12 -2.34 10.13 6.92
CA LEU A 12 -1.11 9.36 6.80
C LEU A 12 -0.11 10.13 5.95
N TYR A 13 1.17 10.11 6.35
CA TYR A 13 2.21 10.69 5.51
C TYR A 13 2.72 9.64 4.51
N TYR A 14 3.00 10.03 3.28
CA TYR A 14 3.61 9.17 2.25
C TYR A 14 4.74 8.26 2.77
N GLY A 15 5.68 8.81 3.55
CA GLY A 15 6.77 8.04 4.13
C GLY A 15 6.30 6.94 5.10
N GLN A 16 5.24 7.19 5.86
CA GLN A 16 4.62 6.19 6.75
C GLN A 16 3.88 5.11 5.95
N ILE A 17 3.20 5.49 4.87
CA ILE A 17 2.51 4.58 3.96
C ILE A 17 3.52 3.60 3.36
N VAL A 18 4.57 4.12 2.71
CA VAL A 18 5.62 3.32 2.08
C VAL A 18 6.33 2.44 3.11
N ALA A 19 6.69 2.98 4.28
CA ALA A 19 7.37 2.20 5.31
C ALA A 19 6.54 1.03 5.83
N ARG A 20 5.22 1.20 6.01
CA ARG A 20 4.32 0.13 6.44
C ARG A 20 4.18 -0.95 5.37
N ILE A 21 4.02 -0.54 4.10
CA ILE A 21 3.95 -1.48 2.97
C ILE A 21 5.27 -2.27 2.89
N ALA A 22 6.41 -1.58 2.89
CA ALA A 22 7.73 -2.19 2.83
C ALA A 22 7.96 -3.17 3.99
N GLY A 23 7.67 -2.76 5.22
CA GLY A 23 7.81 -3.64 6.39
C GLY A 23 7.03 -4.95 6.26
N ARG A 24 5.87 -4.93 5.59
CA ARG A 24 5.13 -6.16 5.27
C ARG A 24 5.75 -6.93 4.11
N LEU A 25 6.08 -6.27 3.00
CA LEU A 25 6.58 -6.97 1.81
C LEU A 25 7.97 -7.57 1.99
N TYR A 26 8.85 -6.93 2.76
CA TYR A 26 10.15 -7.51 3.11
C TYR A 26 10.05 -8.80 3.94
N SER A 27 8.89 -9.09 4.54
CA SER A 27 8.67 -10.40 5.17
C SER A 27 8.64 -11.56 4.15
N ILE A 28 8.38 -11.29 2.87
CA ILE A 28 8.40 -12.29 1.77
C ILE A 28 9.84 -12.67 1.38
N ASN A 29 10.80 -11.78 1.59
CA ASN A 29 12.18 -11.96 1.14
C ASN A 29 12.88 -13.17 1.82
N HIS A 30 12.31 -13.67 2.93
CA HIS A 30 12.77 -14.90 3.58
C HIS A 30 12.30 -16.20 2.89
N HIS A 31 11.41 -16.14 1.90
CA HIS A 31 10.73 -17.33 1.35
C HIS A 31 10.86 -17.54 -0.17
N SER A 32 11.44 -16.60 -0.91
CA SER A 32 11.29 -16.58 -2.37
C SER A 32 12.65 -16.60 -3.09
N ASN A 33 13.31 -17.75 -3.12
CA ASN A 33 14.59 -17.90 -3.81
C ASN A 33 14.45 -18.39 -5.27
N ASP A 34 13.22 -18.51 -5.80
CA ASP A 34 12.99 -19.25 -7.05
C ASP A 34 11.86 -18.65 -7.93
N ASN A 35 11.83 -17.32 -8.07
CA ASN A 35 10.93 -16.67 -9.04
C ASN A 35 11.63 -16.58 -10.40
N SER A 36 11.32 -17.50 -11.30
CA SER A 36 11.87 -17.53 -12.68
C SER A 36 11.66 -16.21 -13.43
N TRP A 37 10.56 -15.50 -13.17
CA TRP A 37 10.29 -14.19 -13.76
C TRP A 37 11.33 -13.13 -13.37
N LEU A 38 11.79 -13.13 -12.11
CA LEU A 38 12.82 -12.20 -11.63
C LEU A 38 14.16 -12.47 -12.32
N ASN A 39 14.50 -13.74 -12.46
CA ASN A 39 15.73 -14.18 -13.14
C ASN A 39 15.73 -13.79 -14.63
N ASP A 40 14.59 -13.91 -15.31
CA ASP A 40 14.44 -13.54 -16.72
C ASP A 40 14.61 -12.03 -16.97
N HIS A 41 14.36 -11.20 -15.95
CA HIS A 41 14.45 -9.74 -16.03
C HIS A 41 15.68 -9.16 -15.31
N GLY A 42 16.52 -10.01 -14.71
CA GLY A 42 17.71 -9.59 -13.96
C GLY A 42 17.40 -8.71 -12.74
N MET A 43 16.19 -8.79 -12.18
CA MET A 43 15.79 -8.03 -11.00
C MET A 43 15.93 -8.89 -9.74
N SER A 44 16.41 -8.30 -8.66
CA SER A 44 16.30 -8.95 -7.35
C SER A 44 14.86 -8.81 -6.81
N MET A 45 14.47 -9.70 -5.89
CA MET A 45 13.19 -9.55 -5.19
C MET A 45 13.15 -8.25 -4.38
N GLU A 46 14.30 -7.78 -3.90
CA GLU A 46 14.42 -6.50 -3.20
C GLU A 46 14.10 -5.31 -4.12
N ASP A 47 14.60 -5.32 -5.36
CA ASP A 47 14.28 -4.28 -6.36
C ASP A 47 12.77 -4.23 -6.62
N VAL A 48 12.14 -5.40 -6.83
CA VAL A 48 10.69 -5.48 -7.04
C VAL A 48 9.91 -5.01 -5.82
N ILE A 49 10.34 -5.35 -4.61
CA ILE A 49 9.71 -4.84 -3.38
C ILE A 49 9.81 -3.32 -3.35
N CYS A 50 10.97 -2.73 -3.66
CA CYS A 50 11.15 -1.29 -3.67
C CYS A 50 10.22 -0.59 -4.68
N ASP A 51 10.16 -1.10 -5.91
CA ASP A 51 9.29 -0.55 -6.96
C ASP A 51 7.82 -0.67 -6.59
N VAL A 52 7.37 -1.85 -6.14
CA VAL A 52 6.00 -2.07 -5.71
C VAL A 52 5.64 -1.19 -4.51
N CYS A 53 6.53 -1.02 -3.54
CA CYS A 53 6.31 -0.13 -2.40
C CYS A 53 6.14 1.33 -2.84
N ALA A 54 6.96 1.80 -3.77
CA ALA A 54 6.90 3.17 -4.26
C ALA A 54 5.62 3.44 -5.07
N ASP A 55 5.18 2.47 -5.88
CA ASP A 55 3.96 2.60 -6.69
C ASP A 55 2.71 2.45 -5.84
N ALA A 56 2.66 1.42 -4.97
CA ALA A 56 1.55 1.19 -4.06
C ALA A 56 1.39 2.35 -3.07
N GLY A 57 2.51 2.87 -2.55
CA GLY A 57 2.52 4.05 -1.70
C GLY A 57 1.93 5.26 -2.41
N ARG A 58 2.32 5.52 -3.66
CA ARG A 58 1.80 6.64 -4.45
C ARG A 58 0.30 6.51 -4.72
N VAL A 59 -0.17 5.31 -5.07
CA VAL A 59 -1.60 5.06 -5.27
C VAL A 59 -2.41 5.36 -4.01
N PHE A 60 -1.96 4.85 -2.87
CA PHE A 60 -2.69 5.00 -1.62
C PHE A 60 -2.70 6.47 -1.14
N ASP A 61 -1.55 7.14 -1.19
CA ASP A 61 -1.38 8.56 -0.85
C ASP A 61 -2.26 9.46 -1.74
N CYS A 62 -2.29 9.21 -3.06
CA CYS A 62 -3.17 9.94 -3.97
C CYS A 62 -4.65 9.74 -3.66
N LEU A 63 -5.07 8.52 -3.29
CA LEU A 63 -6.47 8.23 -2.96
C LEU A 63 -6.89 8.84 -1.61
N GLU A 64 -5.99 8.87 -0.63
CA GLU A 64 -6.19 9.60 0.62
C GLU A 64 -6.41 11.09 0.37
N ASP A 65 -5.49 11.71 -0.38
CA ASP A 65 -5.50 13.13 -0.69
C ASP A 65 -6.76 13.52 -1.50
N LEU A 66 -7.17 12.68 -2.45
CA LEU A 66 -8.30 12.97 -3.33
C LEU A 66 -9.67 12.74 -2.70
N SER A 67 -9.82 11.76 -1.79
CA SER A 67 -11.16 11.45 -1.29
C SER A 67 -11.69 12.54 -0.37
N GLY A 68 -10.82 13.15 0.44
CA GLY A 68 -11.22 14.12 1.47
C GLY A 68 -12.26 13.58 2.46
N GLU A 69 -12.48 12.25 2.49
CA GLU A 69 -13.50 11.61 3.31
C GLU A 69 -13.05 11.53 4.77
N HIS A 70 -13.86 12.09 5.68
CA HIS A 70 -13.60 12.02 7.11
C HIS A 70 -14.04 10.71 7.78
N PHE A 71 -14.75 9.84 7.04
CA PHE A 71 -15.36 8.61 7.56
C PHE A 71 -14.53 7.34 7.28
N ILE A 72 -13.40 7.47 6.58
CA ILE A 72 -12.48 6.37 6.34
C ILE A 72 -11.44 6.36 7.47
N ASP A 73 -11.26 5.21 8.10
CA ASP A 73 -10.05 4.94 8.88
C ASP A 73 -8.92 4.57 7.91
N TRP A 74 -8.11 5.57 7.55
CA TRP A 74 -7.00 5.39 6.62
C TRP A 74 -5.92 4.44 7.13
N SER A 75 -5.73 4.36 8.45
CA SER A 75 -4.77 3.41 9.02
C SER A 75 -5.27 1.98 8.84
N GLN A 76 -6.55 1.73 9.06
CA GLN A 76 -7.17 0.43 8.81
C GLN A 76 -7.20 0.09 7.31
N ALA A 77 -7.51 1.06 6.46
CA ALA A 77 -7.51 0.90 5.01
C ALA A 77 -6.10 0.54 4.49
N LEU A 78 -5.06 1.21 4.99
CA LEU A 78 -3.68 0.89 4.65
C LEU A 78 -3.29 -0.52 5.12
N ASP A 79 -3.77 -0.93 6.28
CA ASP A 79 -3.55 -2.28 6.80
C ASP A 79 -4.20 -3.36 5.92
N HIS A 80 -5.44 -3.12 5.47
CA HIS A 80 -6.13 -4.04 4.55
C HIS A 80 -5.46 -4.06 3.16
N TYR A 81 -5.09 -2.89 2.65
CA TYR A 81 -4.42 -2.73 1.37
C TYR A 81 -3.09 -3.47 1.34
N SER A 82 -2.25 -3.23 2.35
CA SER A 82 -0.93 -3.83 2.45
C SER A 82 -0.96 -5.35 2.67
N ARG A 83 -2.00 -5.89 3.33
CA ARG A 83 -2.25 -7.36 3.40
C ARG A 83 -2.65 -7.95 2.06
N THR A 84 -3.51 -7.26 1.32
CA THR A 84 -3.96 -7.71 -0.01
C THR A 84 -2.79 -7.71 -1.00
N LEU A 85 -1.96 -6.66 -0.94
CA LEU A 85 -0.73 -6.54 -1.72
C LEU A 85 0.27 -7.66 -1.40
N LEU A 86 0.50 -7.92 -0.11
CA LEU A 86 1.34 -9.03 0.38
C LEU A 86 0.86 -10.38 -0.17
N LYS A 87 -0.46 -10.62 -0.13
CA LYS A 87 -1.06 -11.85 -0.64
C LYS A 87 -0.81 -12.01 -2.14
N SER A 88 -1.06 -10.97 -2.94
CA SER A 88 -0.80 -11.00 -4.39
C SER A 88 0.64 -11.40 -4.69
N MET A 89 1.61 -10.75 -4.03
CA MET A 89 3.02 -11.04 -4.24
C MET A 89 3.43 -12.43 -3.76
N THR A 90 2.88 -12.90 -2.64
CA THR A 90 3.12 -14.26 -2.12
C THR A 90 2.51 -15.32 -3.04
N ASP A 91 1.40 -15.02 -3.72
CA ASP A 91 0.78 -15.88 -4.73
C ASP A 91 1.55 -15.85 -6.08
N GLY A 92 2.72 -15.19 -6.14
CA GLY A 92 3.57 -15.10 -7.32
C GLY A 92 3.12 -14.05 -8.35
N ARG A 93 2.16 -13.19 -8.00
CA ARG A 93 1.65 -12.13 -8.88
C ARG A 93 2.16 -10.76 -8.44
N ILE A 94 3.00 -10.15 -9.27
CA ILE A 94 3.36 -8.74 -9.14
C ILE A 94 2.17 -7.91 -9.65
N PRO A 95 1.51 -7.13 -8.78
CA PRO A 95 0.34 -6.35 -9.20
C PRO A 95 0.77 -5.18 -10.07
N CYS A 96 -0.03 -4.88 -11.10
CA CYS A 96 0.14 -3.66 -11.88
C CYS A 96 -0.58 -2.47 -11.23
N MET A 97 -0.38 -1.27 -11.76
CA MET A 97 -1.00 -0.04 -11.24
C MET A 97 -2.53 -0.14 -11.11
N ALA A 98 -3.22 -0.74 -12.09
CA ALA A 98 -4.67 -0.91 -12.04
C ALA A 98 -5.12 -1.88 -10.93
N ASP A 99 -4.33 -2.92 -10.66
CA ASP A 99 -4.56 -3.83 -9.54
C ASP A 99 -4.40 -3.08 -8.21
N MET A 100 -3.34 -2.28 -8.08
CA MET A 100 -3.08 -1.48 -6.89
C MET A 100 -4.20 -0.48 -6.60
N ILE A 101 -4.70 0.22 -7.62
CA ILE A 101 -5.85 1.14 -7.49
C ILE A 101 -7.09 0.38 -7.01
N SER A 102 -7.39 -0.77 -7.62
CA SER A 102 -8.56 -1.58 -7.26
C SER A 102 -8.47 -2.10 -5.82
N MET A 103 -7.28 -2.56 -5.42
CA MET A 103 -7.01 -3.03 -4.06
C MET A 103 -7.15 -1.89 -3.03
N ALA A 104 -6.65 -0.69 -3.33
CA ALA A 104 -6.74 0.46 -2.45
C ALA A 104 -8.20 0.91 -2.27
N ALA A 105 -8.95 1.06 -3.37
CA ALA A 105 -10.37 1.41 -3.33
C ALA A 105 -11.20 0.41 -2.52
N ASN A 106 -11.01 -0.90 -2.76
CA ASN A 106 -11.68 -1.93 -1.96
C ASN A 106 -11.32 -1.84 -0.48
N SER A 107 -10.07 -1.50 -0.15
CA SER A 107 -9.61 -1.38 1.23
C SER A 107 -10.22 -0.17 1.94
N MET A 108 -10.48 0.91 1.22
CA MET A 108 -11.24 2.07 1.70
C MET A 108 -12.67 1.68 2.04
N ASP A 109 -13.36 0.96 1.15
CA ASP A 109 -14.74 0.50 1.38
C ASP A 109 -14.86 -0.39 2.62
N HIS A 110 -13.88 -1.28 2.86
CA HIS A 110 -13.84 -2.14 4.04
C HIS A 110 -13.51 -1.41 5.35
N SER A 111 -13.05 -0.15 5.26
CA SER A 111 -12.60 0.65 6.41
C SER A 111 -13.47 1.88 6.63
N ARG A 112 -14.63 1.94 5.95
CA ARG A 112 -15.68 2.89 6.28
C ARG A 112 -16.25 2.50 7.64
N ALA A 113 -16.30 3.46 8.56
CA ALA A 113 -16.98 3.25 9.83
C ALA A 113 -18.45 2.93 9.54
N ASP A 114 -18.96 1.81 10.09
CA ASP A 114 -20.39 1.53 10.10
C ASP A 114 -21.07 2.65 10.92
N ASP A 115 -21.95 3.42 10.29
CA ASP A 115 -22.85 4.39 10.97
C ASP A 115 -23.83 3.69 11.92
#